data_AF-A0A8C1UGG6-F1
#
_entry.id   AF-A0A8C1UGG6-F1
#
_cell.length_a   1.000
_cell.length_b   1.000
_cell.length_c   1.000
_cell.angle_alpha   90.00
_cell.angle_beta   90.00
_cell.angle_gamma   90.00
#
_symmetry.space_group_name_H-M   'P 1'
#
loop_
_entity.id
_entity.type
_entity.pdbx_description
1 polymer ?
#
loop_
_entity_poly.entity_id
_entity_poly.type
_entity_poly.pdbx_seq_one_letter_code
_entity_poly.pdbx_strand_id
1 'polypeptide(L)'
;FNYTFFNMSILFLLFLVHEVKLNETWTISACGGFISKLNGSFTSPGWPQEYPPNKNCVWQLIAPVQYRITLLFDAFEIEGNDVS
;
A
#
# COMPACT_ATOMS: atom_id res chain seq x y z
N PHE A 1 -8.50 -16.17 -42.04
CA PHE A 1 -8.81 -16.29 -40.59
C PHE A 1 -9.00 -14.89 -40.06
N ASN A 2 -10.26 -14.54 -39.77
CA ASN A 2 -10.81 -13.18 -39.84
C ASN A 2 -10.29 -12.19 -38.78
N TYR A 3 -9.77 -11.05 -39.24
CA TYR A 3 -9.42 -9.89 -38.41
C TYR A 3 -10.65 -9.17 -37.83
N THR A 4 -11.83 -9.34 -38.43
CA THR A 4 -13.12 -8.82 -37.91
C THR A 4 -13.60 -9.54 -36.64
N PHE A 5 -13.02 -10.69 -36.29
CA PHE A 5 -13.29 -11.42 -35.04
C PHE A 5 -12.33 -11.05 -33.90
N PHE A 6 -11.24 -10.32 -34.18
CA PHE A 6 -10.49 -9.59 -33.14
C PHE A 6 -11.30 -8.37 -32.72
N ASN A 7 -12.38 -8.73 -32.05
CA ASN A 7 -13.58 -8.04 -31.62
C ASN A 7 -13.35 -6.61 -31.12
N MET A 8 -14.28 -5.70 -31.42
CA MET A 8 -14.46 -4.43 -30.71
C MET A 8 -14.47 -4.61 -29.17
N SER A 9 -14.91 -5.79 -28.69
CA SER A 9 -14.82 -6.19 -27.28
C SER A 9 -13.38 -6.34 -26.77
N ILE A 10 -12.44 -6.83 -27.60
CA ILE A 10 -11.01 -6.92 -27.28
C ILE A 10 -10.38 -5.52 -27.28
N LEU A 11 -10.77 -4.67 -28.23
CA LEU A 11 -10.38 -3.25 -28.24
C LEU A 11 -10.90 -2.50 -27.00
N PHE A 12 -12.13 -2.78 -26.56
CA PHE A 12 -12.72 -2.23 -25.34
C PHE A 12 -12.01 -2.75 -24.08
N LEU A 13 -11.65 -4.04 -24.04
CA LEU A 13 -10.78 -4.60 -22.99
C LEU A 13 -9.39 -3.98 -23.01
N LEU A 14 -8.78 -3.74 -24.18
CA LEU A 14 -7.50 -3.03 -24.32
C LEU A 14 -7.61 -1.55 -23.90
N PHE A 15 -8.74 -0.88 -24.16
CA PHE A 15 -9.06 0.47 -23.70
C PHE A 15 -9.30 0.52 -22.18
N LEU A 16 -9.95 -0.48 -21.59
CA LEU A 16 -10.07 -0.63 -20.13
C LEU A 16 -8.72 -0.98 -19.48
N VAL A 17 -7.87 -1.72 -20.19
CA VAL A 17 -6.47 -1.99 -19.81
C VAL A 17 -5.54 -0.81 -20.14
N HIS A 18 -6.05 0.28 -20.75
CA HIS A 18 -5.28 1.52 -20.95
C HIS A 18 -5.09 2.30 -19.66
N GLU A 19 -5.84 1.96 -18.60
CA GLU A 19 -5.52 2.37 -17.24
C GLU A 19 -4.95 1.19 -16.44
N VAL A 20 -3.83 0.60 -16.89
CA VAL A 20 -2.91 0.05 -15.89
C VAL A 20 -2.46 1.25 -15.07
N LYS A 21 -3.12 1.49 -13.93
CA LYS A 21 -2.73 2.51 -12.98
C LYS A 21 -1.43 2.07 -12.32
N LEU A 22 -0.32 2.27 -13.02
CA LEU A 22 1.01 1.78 -12.64
C LEU A 22 1.58 2.43 -11.37
N ASN A 23 0.83 3.34 -10.71
CA ASN A 23 1.26 4.10 -9.54
C ASN A 23 0.21 4.16 -8.41
N GLU A 24 -0.70 3.19 -8.27
CA GLU A 24 -1.58 3.12 -7.09
C GLU A 24 -0.82 2.57 -5.87
N THR A 25 -0.05 3.42 -5.20
CA THR A 25 0.40 3.13 -3.84
C THR A 25 -0.81 3.23 -2.91
N TRP A 26 -1.23 2.11 -2.33
CA TRP A 26 -2.28 2.11 -1.33
C TRP A 26 -1.73 2.65 -0.01
N THR A 27 -2.42 3.63 0.58
CA THR A 27 -2.12 4.10 1.94
C THR A 27 -3.12 3.49 2.91
N ILE A 28 -2.63 2.78 3.93
CA ILE A 28 -3.47 2.25 5.01
C ILE A 28 -3.34 3.12 6.25
N SER A 29 -4.42 3.81 6.63
CA SER A 29 -4.53 4.56 7.88
C SER A 29 -5.34 3.72 8.89
N ALA A 30 -4.67 2.74 9.49
CA ALA A 30 -5.25 1.84 10.48
C ALA A 30 -4.26 1.58 11.63
N CYS A 31 -4.71 0.91 12.70
CA CYS A 31 -3.84 0.50 13.80
C CYS A 31 -3.56 -1.00 13.69
N GLY A 32 -2.67 -1.36 12.77
CA GLY A 32 -2.26 -2.74 12.54
C GLY A 32 -3.06 -3.47 11.46
N GLY A 33 -2.61 -4.68 11.14
CA GLY A 33 -3.20 -5.54 10.11
C GLY A 33 -2.17 -6.35 9.33
N PHE A 34 -2.65 -7.04 8.30
CA PHE A 34 -1.84 -7.87 7.41
C PHE A 34 -1.60 -7.17 6.08
N ILE A 35 -0.34 -7.10 5.66
CA ILE A 35 0.04 -6.53 4.37
C ILE A 35 0.81 -7.59 3.58
N SER A 36 0.21 -8.02 2.46
CA SER A 36 0.80 -8.96 1.50
C SER A 36 0.94 -8.37 0.10
N LYS A 37 0.76 -7.05 -0.03
CA LYS A 37 0.91 -6.32 -1.30
C LYS A 37 2.40 -6.12 -1.62
N LEU A 38 2.75 -6.06 -2.91
CA LEU A 38 4.13 -5.82 -3.33
C LEU A 38 4.64 -4.45 -2.89
N ASN A 39 3.82 -3.40 -3.07
CA ASN A 39 4.15 -2.02 -2.73
C ASN A 39 2.95 -1.35 -2.04
N GLY A 40 3.23 -0.35 -1.19
CA GLY A 40 2.23 0.46 -0.53
C GLY A 40 2.84 1.27 0.61
N SER A 41 2.00 2.01 1.32
CA SER A 41 2.35 2.75 2.52
C SER A 41 1.33 2.47 3.62
N PHE A 42 1.76 2.60 4.87
CA PHE A 42 0.87 2.57 6.03
C PHE A 42 1.33 3.64 6.99
N THR A 43 0.37 4.21 7.72
CA THR A 43 0.62 5.32 8.63
C THR A 43 0.14 4.97 10.02
N SER A 44 0.59 5.73 11.01
CA SER A 44 -0.05 5.73 12.33
C SER A 44 -1.54 6.12 12.21
N PRO A 45 -2.39 5.65 13.13
CA PRO A 45 -3.76 6.14 13.22
C PRO A 45 -3.74 7.64 13.53
N GLY A 46 -4.49 8.44 12.78
CA GLY A 46 -4.56 9.89 12.96
C GLY A 46 -3.60 10.71 12.10
N TRP A 47 -2.62 10.07 11.43
CA TRP A 47 -1.70 10.77 10.51
C TRP A 47 -2.48 11.65 9.49
N PRO A 48 -2.09 12.92 9.27
CA PRO A 48 -0.83 13.56 9.70
C PRO A 48 -0.87 14.21 11.09
N GLN A 49 -1.92 14.02 11.87
CA GLN A 49 -1.97 14.45 13.27
C GLN A 49 -1.27 13.44 14.19
N GLU A 50 -1.08 13.81 15.44
CA GLU A 50 -0.53 12.93 16.47
C GLU A 50 -1.34 11.64 16.61
N TYR A 51 -0.64 10.55 16.92
CA TYR A 51 -1.28 9.27 17.17
C TYR A 51 -2.06 9.33 18.50
N PRO A 52 -3.27 8.72 18.60
CA PRO A 52 -3.99 8.67 19.86
C PRO A 52 -3.19 7.90 20.94
N PRO A 53 -3.28 8.29 22.22
CA PRO A 53 -2.61 7.58 23.31
C PRO A 53 -3.19 6.18 23.53
N ASN A 54 -2.44 5.33 24.24
CA ASN A 54 -2.85 3.97 24.60
C ASN A 54 -3.18 3.07 23.40
N LYS A 55 -2.41 3.20 22.30
CA LYS A 55 -2.54 2.34 21.12
C LYS A 55 -1.43 1.31 21.05
N ASN A 56 -1.82 0.08 20.74
CA ASN A 56 -0.91 -1.03 20.44
C ASN A 56 -1.23 -1.53 19.03
N CYS A 57 -0.49 -1.01 18.04
CA CYS A 57 -0.69 -1.33 16.63
C CYS A 57 0.36 -2.35 16.19
N VAL A 58 -0.08 -3.45 15.57
CA VAL A 58 0.81 -4.51 15.08
C VAL A 58 0.57 -4.72 13.58
N TRP A 59 1.63 -4.52 12.78
CA TRP A 59 1.61 -4.76 11.34
C TRP A 59 2.38 -6.04 11.00
N GLN A 60 1.73 -6.95 10.28
CA GLN A 60 2.33 -8.19 9.81
C GLN A 60 2.55 -8.10 8.31
N LEU A 61 3.83 -8.02 7.91
CA LEU A 61 4.24 -7.90 6.52
C LEU A 61 4.64 -9.27 5.97
N ILE A 62 4.03 -9.69 4.87
CA ILE A 62 4.25 -11.00 4.25
C ILE A 62 4.80 -10.79 2.85
N ALA A 63 6.01 -11.29 2.60
CA ALA A 63 6.62 -11.31 1.27
C ALA A 63 6.73 -12.74 0.73
N PRO A 64 6.61 -12.95 -0.59
CA PRO A 64 6.87 -14.25 -1.21
C PRO A 64 8.32 -14.72 -1.02
N VAL A 65 8.54 -16.02 -1.23
CA VAL A 65 9.89 -16.60 -1.20
C VAL A 65 10.78 -15.89 -2.22
N GLN A 66 12.03 -15.60 -1.85
CA GLN A 66 13.03 -14.84 -2.64
C GLN A 66 12.79 -13.33 -2.75
N TYR A 67 11.75 -12.77 -2.11
CA TYR A 67 11.55 -11.33 -1.99
C TYR A 67 12.09 -10.81 -0.65
N ARG A 68 12.44 -9.52 -0.60
CA ARG A 68 12.86 -8.82 0.62
C ARG A 68 11.94 -7.65 0.89
N ILE A 69 11.56 -7.47 2.15
CA ILE A 69 10.79 -6.32 2.61
C ILE A 69 11.77 -5.17 2.86
N THR A 70 11.49 -4.02 2.26
CA THR A 70 12.20 -2.76 2.49
C THR A 70 11.20 -1.76 3.06
N LEU A 71 11.55 -1.14 4.19
CA LEU A 71 10.76 -0.08 4.82
C LEU A 71 11.49 1.25 4.68
N LEU A 72 10.74 2.27 4.31
CA LEU A 72 11.22 3.65 4.24
C LEU A 72 10.26 4.51 5.07
N PHE A 73 10.82 5.31 5.97
CA PHE A 73 10.06 6.21 6.83
C PHE A 73 10.15 7.61 6.23
N ASP A 74 9.04 8.09 5.64
CA ASP A 74 8.94 9.48 5.17
C ASP A 74 8.89 10.46 6.34
N ALA A 75 8.33 10.03 7.47
CA ALA A 75 8.30 10.75 8.73
C ALA A 75 8.32 9.77 9.90
N PHE A 76 9.00 10.13 10.98
CA PHE A 76 9.09 9.33 12.20
C PHE A 76 9.26 10.23 13.42
N GLU A 77 8.23 10.25 14.27
CA GLU A 77 8.21 11.02 15.51
C GLU A 77 7.49 10.18 16.58
N ILE A 78 8.07 10.13 17.78
CA ILE A 78 7.57 9.38 18.93
C ILE A 78 7.71 10.25 20.19
N GLU A 79 6.87 10.00 21.19
CA GLU A 79 7.05 10.60 22.52
C GLU A 79 8.46 10.32 23.06
N GLY A 80 9.18 11.38 23.41
CA GLY A 80 10.45 11.28 24.13
C GLY A 80 10.20 10.96 25.60
N ASN A 81 10.99 10.04 26.16
CA ASN A 81 11.13 9.99 27.61
C ASN A 81 12.13 11.07 28.01
N ASP A 82 11.65 12.18 28.56
CA ASP A 82 12.51 13.10 29.31
C ASP A 82 13.05 12.34 30.52
N VAL A 83 14.22 11.71 30.36
CA VAL A 83 15.03 11.28 31.50
C VAL A 83 15.81 12.50 31.96
N SER A 84 15.12 13.42 32.64
CA SER A 84 15.73 14.47 33.45
C SER A 84 16.24 13.91 34.77
#